data_AF-A0A9E5DCQ9-F1
#
_entry.id   AF-A0A9E5DCQ9-F1
#
_cell.length_a   1.000
_cell.length_b   1.000
_cell.length_c   1.000
_cell.angle_alpha   90.00
_cell.angle_beta   90.00
_cell.angle_gamma   90.00
#
_symmetry.space_group_name_H-M   'P 1'
#
loop_
_entity.id
_entity.type
_entity.pdbx_description
1 polymer ?
#
loop_
_entity_poly.entity_id
_entity_poly.type
_entity_poly.pdbx_seq_one_letter_code
_entity_poly.pdbx_strand_id
1 'polypeptide(L)'
;SATVTITNATDPLENTISIDSVDIITRNAGKNLFVSAKAVVTIQNDVAGNTVSGSWTGATTDVDSGLTDGSGTLTFYSNEVKYKTKELTFTFNIDGSSLSATYPQ
;
A
#
# COMPACT_ATOMS: atom_id res chain seq x y z
N SER A 1 2.13 49.51 26.78
CA SER A 1 1.99 49.02 25.40
C SER A 1 1.95 47.50 25.44
N ALA A 2 0.96 46.87 24.83
CA ALA A 2 0.88 45.40 24.73
C ALA A 2 1.32 44.98 23.33
N THR A 3 2.24 44.03 23.26
CA THR A 3 2.73 43.46 22.00
C THR A 3 1.95 42.17 21.74
N VAL A 4 1.26 42.10 20.60
CA VAL A 4 0.59 40.88 20.13
C VAL A 4 1.57 40.12 19.27
N THR A 5 1.98 38.94 19.70
CA THR A 5 2.78 38.01 18.90
C THR A 5 1.82 37.21 18.03
N ILE A 6 1.85 37.45 16.71
CA ILE A 6 1.14 36.62 15.75
C ILE A 6 2.06 35.45 15.42
N THR A 7 1.72 34.26 15.91
CA THR A 7 2.36 33.02 15.48
C THR A 7 1.72 32.63 14.15
N ASN A 8 2.44 32.80 13.03
CA ASN A 8 2.03 32.19 11.77
C ASN A 8 1.97 30.68 11.97
N ALA A 9 0.80 30.08 11.74
CA ALA A 9 0.66 28.64 11.67
C ALA A 9 1.55 28.14 10.53
N THR A 10 2.50 27.25 10.84
CA THR A 10 3.16 26.39 9.85
C THR A 10 2.07 25.72 9.02
N ASP A 11 2.20 25.76 7.69
CA ASP A 11 1.35 24.99 6.76
C ASP A 11 1.13 23.57 7.31
N PRO A 12 -0.08 22.99 7.20
CA PRO A 12 -0.25 21.58 7.52
C PRO A 12 0.74 20.82 6.65
N LEU A 13 1.62 20.06 7.30
CA LEU A 13 2.59 19.22 6.62
C LEU A 13 1.76 18.20 5.84
N GLU A 14 1.57 18.42 4.54
CA GLU A 14 0.77 17.52 3.70
C GLU A 14 1.36 16.11 3.79
N ASN A 15 0.50 15.15 4.14
CA ASN A 15 0.91 13.75 4.21
C ASN A 15 1.12 13.27 2.78
N THR A 16 2.36 12.92 2.44
CA THR A 16 2.68 12.37 1.12
C THR A 16 2.73 10.86 1.22
N ILE A 17 1.90 10.17 0.43
CA ILE A 17 1.84 8.71 0.36
C ILE A 17 2.52 8.24 -0.92
N SER A 18 3.39 7.24 -0.81
CA SER A 18 4.05 6.60 -1.95
C SER A 18 4.16 5.08 -1.77
N ILE A 19 4.13 4.35 -2.87
CA ILE A 19 4.38 2.90 -2.87
C ILE A 19 5.90 2.69 -2.94
N ASP A 20 6.46 2.05 -1.91
CA ASP A 20 7.89 1.71 -1.84
C ASP A 20 8.19 0.43 -2.61
N SER A 21 7.39 -0.62 -2.40
CA SER A 21 7.55 -1.88 -3.14
C SER A 21 6.22 -2.59 -3.37
N VAL A 22 6.20 -3.44 -4.40
CA VAL A 22 5.21 -4.51 -4.56
C VAL A 22 5.98 -5.78 -4.85
N ASP A 23 5.88 -6.75 -3.94
CA ASP A 23 6.63 -8.00 -3.98
C ASP A 23 5.70 -9.20 -4.12
N ILE A 24 6.05 -10.14 -5.00
CA ILE A 24 5.31 -11.40 -5.13
C ILE A 24 5.60 -12.34 -3.97
N ILE A 25 4.55 -12.95 -3.43
CA ILE A 25 4.62 -14.02 -2.44
C ILE A 25 4.03 -15.29 -3.05
N THR A 26 4.67 -16.43 -2.77
CA THR A 26 4.17 -17.73 -3.22
C THR A 26 4.01 -18.70 -2.07
N ARG A 27 3.02 -19.59 -2.19
CA ARG A 27 2.74 -20.64 -1.22
C ARG A 27 2.29 -21.92 -1.91
N ASN A 28 2.88 -23.04 -1.53
CA ASN A 28 2.44 -24.36 -1.98
C ASN A 28 1.33 -24.89 -1.07
N ALA A 29 0.29 -25.49 -1.65
CA ALA A 29 -0.79 -26.18 -0.95
C ALA A 29 -1.12 -27.48 -1.66
N GLY A 30 -0.46 -28.56 -1.24
CA GLY A 30 -0.46 -29.83 -1.96
C GLY A 30 0.11 -29.67 -3.37
N LYS A 31 -0.62 -30.13 -4.38
CA LYS A 31 -0.25 -29.99 -5.80
C LYS A 31 -0.45 -28.60 -6.39
N ASN A 32 -0.97 -27.65 -5.61
CA ASN A 32 -1.34 -26.32 -6.10
C ASN A 32 -0.30 -25.29 -5.63
N LEU A 33 0.03 -24.35 -6.52
CA LEU A 33 0.76 -23.14 -6.19
C LEU A 33 -0.23 -21.98 -6.08
N PHE A 34 -0.13 -21.21 -5.01
CA PHE A 34 -0.86 -19.96 -4.80
C PHE A 34 0.13 -18.80 -4.83
N VAL A 35 -0.29 -17.71 -5.44
CA VAL A 35 0.50 -16.49 -5.62
C VAL A 35 -0.32 -15.32 -5.12
N SER A 36 0.28 -14.47 -4.31
CA SER A 36 -0.25 -13.19 -3.87
C SER A 36 0.83 -12.12 -3.99
N ALA A 37 0.50 -10.89 -3.61
CA ALA A 37 1.45 -9.79 -3.56
C ALA A 37 1.37 -9.04 -2.24
N LYS A 38 2.49 -8.44 -1.85
CA LYS A 38 2.63 -7.55 -0.69
C LYS A 38 3.07 -6.18 -1.18
N ALA A 39 2.29 -5.16 -0.88
CA ALA A 39 2.65 -3.77 -1.12
C ALA A 39 3.16 -3.14 0.17
N VAL A 40 4.29 -2.45 0.10
CA VAL A 40 4.82 -1.61 1.18
C VAL A 40 4.60 -0.16 0.77
N VAL A 41 3.95 0.61 1.63
CA VAL A 41 3.63 2.02 1.42
C VAL A 41 4.36 2.84 2.46
N THR A 42 4.98 3.94 2.03
CA THR A 42 5.58 4.94 2.89
C THR A 42 4.70 6.17 2.97
N ILE A 43 4.60 6.74 4.17
CA ILE A 43 3.79 7.92 4.47
C ILE A 43 4.71 8.93 5.15
N GLN A 44 4.99 10.04 4.47
CA GLN A 44 5.72 11.15 5.06
C GLN A 44 4.80 11.92 6.00
N ASN A 45 5.35 12.33 7.15
CA ASN A 45 4.63 13.09 8.18
C ASN A 45 3.47 12.30 8.78
N ASP A 46 3.62 10.98 8.85
CA ASP A 46 2.58 10.08 9.33
C ASP A 46 2.11 10.44 10.75
N VAL A 47 0.79 10.49 10.88
CA VAL A 47 0.10 10.73 12.15
C VAL A 47 -0.76 9.50 12.42
N ALA A 48 -0.46 8.84 13.53
CA ALA A 48 -1.17 7.64 13.96
C ALA A 48 -2.69 7.83 14.03
N GLY A 49 -3.43 6.79 13.69
CA GLY A 49 -4.90 6.73 13.77
C GLY A 49 -5.63 7.16 12.51
N ASN A 50 -4.93 7.61 11.46
CA ASN A 50 -5.52 7.81 10.14
C ASN A 50 -5.73 6.46 9.43
N THR A 51 -6.87 6.32 8.74
CA THR A 51 -7.14 5.20 7.86
C THR A 51 -6.62 5.50 6.47
N VAL A 52 -5.76 4.62 5.95
CA VAL A 52 -5.29 4.65 4.56
C VAL A 52 -5.89 3.45 3.84
N SER A 53 -6.40 3.66 2.64
CA SER A 53 -7.04 2.61 1.84
C SER A 53 -6.39 2.49 0.48
N GLY A 54 -6.25 1.26 -0.01
CA GLY A 54 -5.73 0.95 -1.34
C GLY A 54 -6.53 -0.16 -1.99
N SER A 55 -6.25 -0.42 -3.26
CA SER A 55 -6.93 -1.47 -4.02
C SER A 55 -5.97 -2.24 -4.91
N TRP A 56 -6.24 -3.54 -5.03
CA TRP A 56 -5.54 -4.45 -5.92
C TRP A 56 -6.32 -4.65 -7.21
N THR A 57 -5.61 -4.69 -8.34
CA THR A 57 -6.14 -5.01 -9.66
C THR A 57 -5.23 -5.97 -10.42
N GLY A 58 -5.73 -6.53 -11.53
CA GLY A 58 -5.00 -7.48 -12.38
C GLY A 58 -5.35 -8.93 -12.07
N ALA A 59 -4.43 -9.67 -11.44
CA ALA A 59 -4.61 -11.08 -11.08
C ALA A 59 -5.67 -11.28 -9.99
N THR A 60 -5.88 -10.26 -9.15
CA THR A 60 -6.94 -10.20 -8.15
C THR A 60 -7.69 -8.88 -8.21
N THR A 61 -8.79 -8.76 -7.48
CA THR A 61 -9.55 -7.53 -7.29
C THR A 61 -10.04 -7.48 -5.86
N ASP A 62 -9.43 -6.62 -5.05
CA ASP A 62 -9.77 -6.44 -3.65
C ASP A 62 -9.36 -5.05 -3.15
N VAL A 63 -9.91 -4.68 -1.99
CA VAL A 63 -9.69 -3.39 -1.34
C VAL A 63 -9.21 -3.68 0.07
N ASP A 64 -8.12 -3.03 0.46
CA ASP A 64 -7.55 -3.13 1.78
C ASP A 64 -7.48 -1.75 2.44
N SER A 65 -7.51 -1.74 3.77
CA SER A 65 -7.24 -0.54 4.56
C SER A 65 -6.39 -0.85 5.78
N GLY A 66 -5.63 0.15 6.22
CA GLY A 66 -4.72 0.06 7.35
C GLY A 66 -4.81 1.33 8.20
N LEU A 67 -4.66 1.15 9.51
CA LEU A 67 -4.50 2.26 10.43
C LEU A 67 -3.01 2.59 10.52
N THR A 68 -2.70 3.86 10.31
CA THR A 68 -1.38 4.43 10.59
C THR A 68 -1.07 4.35 12.08
N ASP A 69 0.19 4.10 12.40
CA ASP A 69 0.69 4.01 13.77
C ASP A 69 1.79 5.05 14.07
N GLY A 70 2.07 5.95 13.11
CA GLY A 70 3.14 6.94 13.20
C GLY A 70 4.52 6.40 12.81
N SER A 71 4.63 5.15 12.36
CA SER A 71 5.87 4.60 11.82
C SER A 71 6.19 5.10 10.41
N GLY A 72 5.22 5.69 9.72
CA GLY A 72 5.35 6.10 8.33
C GLY A 72 5.37 4.94 7.34
N THR A 73 4.97 3.73 7.75
CA THR A 73 4.92 2.56 6.86
C THR A 73 3.63 1.79 7.05
N LEU A 74 3.01 1.36 5.95
CA LEU A 74 1.90 0.41 5.93
C LEU A 74 2.20 -0.74 4.99
N THR A 75 1.63 -1.91 5.29
CA THR A 75 1.73 -3.11 4.45
C THR A 75 0.34 -3.60 4.10
N PHE A 76 0.13 -3.86 2.81
CA PHE A 76 -1.11 -4.40 2.26
C PHE A 76 -0.84 -5.74 1.58
N TYR A 77 -1.78 -6.68 1.69
CA TYR A 77 -1.63 -8.03 1.12
C TYR A 77 -2.81 -8.32 0.20
N SER A 78 -2.50 -8.63 -1.05
CA SER A 78 -3.51 -9.03 -2.02
C SER A 78 -4.13 -10.38 -1.64
N ASN A 79 -5.34 -10.66 -2.15
CA ASN A 79 -5.85 -12.02 -2.11
C ASN A 79 -4.95 -13.00 -2.88
N GLU A 80 -4.96 -14.27 -2.45
CA GLU A 80 -4.24 -15.35 -3.11
C GLU A 80 -4.95 -15.82 -4.38
N VAL A 81 -4.17 -15.96 -5.45
CA VAL A 81 -4.62 -16.49 -6.74
C VAL A 81 -3.95 -17.83 -6.97
N LYS A 82 -4.74 -18.86 -7.27
CA LYS A 82 -4.20 -20.18 -7.65
C LYS A 82 -3.53 -20.09 -9.02
N TYR A 83 -2.22 -20.33 -9.07
CA TYR A 83 -1.45 -20.36 -10.31
C TYR A 83 -1.82 -21.57 -11.16
N LYS A 84 -1.91 -21.34 -12.47
CA LYS A 84 -2.20 -22.39 -13.46
C LYS A 84 -1.09 -22.44 -14.50
N THR A 85 -1.05 -21.48 -15.42
CA THR A 85 -0.10 -21.47 -16.55
C THR A 85 0.04 -20.10 -17.24
N LYS A 86 -0.50 -19.03 -16.65
CA LYS A 86 -0.46 -17.68 -17.26
C LYS A 86 0.24 -16.75 -16.31
N GLU A 87 1.00 -15.79 -16.85
CA GLU A 87 1.56 -14.69 -16.08
C GLU A 87 0.47 -14.03 -15.22
N LEU A 88 0.81 -13.73 -13.97
CA LEU A 88 -0.07 -13.04 -13.04
C LEU A 88 0.52 -11.67 -12.74
N THR A 89 -0.17 -10.61 -13.12
CA THR A 89 0.19 -9.23 -12.77
C THR A 89 -0.65 -8.77 -11.58
N PHE A 90 -0.02 -8.38 -10.49
CA PHE A 90 -0.66 -7.77 -9.34
C PHE A 90 -0.32 -6.29 -9.33
N THR A 91 -1.33 -5.43 -9.29
CA THR A 91 -1.16 -3.98 -9.24
C THR A 91 -1.80 -3.44 -7.98
N PHE A 92 -1.04 -2.74 -7.16
CA PHE A 92 -1.56 -2.01 -6.01
C PHE A 92 -1.77 -0.54 -6.38
N ASN A 93 -2.89 0.04 -5.95
CA ASN A 93 -3.30 1.41 -6.25
C ASN A 93 -3.64 2.15 -4.95
N ILE A 94 -3.11 3.35 -4.78
CA ILE A 94 -3.31 4.20 -3.59
C ILE A 94 -3.14 5.68 -3.97
N ASP A 95 -4.08 6.54 -3.56
CA ASP A 95 -4.04 8.00 -3.81
C ASP A 95 -3.61 8.40 -5.24
N GLY A 96 -4.09 7.65 -6.25
CA GLY A 96 -3.76 7.88 -7.66
C GLY A 96 -2.38 7.39 -8.11
N SER A 97 -1.57 6.83 -7.21
CA SER A 97 -0.33 6.11 -7.50
C SER A 97 -0.59 4.62 -7.70
N SER A 98 0.16 3.98 -8.60
CA SER A 98 0.06 2.53 -8.86
C SER A 98 1.44 1.90 -9.04
N LEU A 99 1.63 0.69 -8.51
CA LEU A 99 2.83 -0.12 -8.74
C LEU A 99 2.43 -1.57 -8.96
N SER A 100 3.14 -2.26 -9.86
CA SER A 100 2.82 -3.63 -10.26
C SER A 100 4.00 -4.56 -10.07
N ALA A 101 3.70 -5.82 -9.76
CA ALA A 101 4.62 -6.93 -9.82
C ALA A 101 4.03 -8.07 -10.65
N THR A 102 4.89 -8.81 -11.35
CA THR A 102 4.47 -9.95 -12.16
C THR A 102 5.08 -11.25 -11.66
N TYR A 103 4.29 -12.31 -11.67
CA TYR A 103 4.76 -13.68 -11.52
C TYR A 103 4.76 -14.35 -12.90
N PRO A 104 5.93 -14.72 -13.44
CA PRO A 104 6.05 -15.18 -14.82
C PRO A 104 5.43 -16.56 -15.04
N GLN A 105 5.27 -16.91 -16.32
CA GLN A 105 4.80 -18.22 -16.76
C GLN A 105 5.81 -19.35 -16.46
#